data_AF-Q7XZ62-F1
#
_entry.id   AF-Q7XZ62-F1
#
_cell.length_a   1.000
_cell.length_b   1.000
_cell.length_c   1.000
_cell.angle_alpha   90.00
_cell.angle_beta   90.00
_cell.angle_gamma   90.00
#
_symmetry.space_group_name_H-M   'P 1'
#
loop_
_entity.id
_entity.type
_entity.pdbx_description
1 polymer ?
#
loop_
_entity_poly.entity_id
_entity_poly.type
_entity_poly.pdbx_seq_one_letter_code
_entity_poly.pdbx_strand_id
1 'polypeptide(L)'
;MDGMGGRRRKVDNSKYYELLGVAKDSSSSQIKKAYRKLAMTHHPDKGGDEERFKEITTAFEVLNDDDKRQIYDEYGEGRPS
;
A
#
# COMPACT_ATOMS: atom_id res chain seq x y z
N MET A 1 -14.12 18.99 21.56
CA MET A 1 -13.40 17.70 21.58
C MET A 1 -13.57 17.16 20.17
N ASP A 2 -12.60 17.12 19.27
CA ASP A 2 -11.17 16.87 19.41
C ASP A 2 -10.36 17.78 18.46
N GLY A 3 -9.38 18.49 19.03
CA GLY A 3 -8.30 19.07 18.23
C GLY A 3 -7.25 18.01 17.95
N MET A 4 -6.67 18.05 16.75
CA MET A 4 -5.32 17.57 16.39
C MET A 4 -5.27 17.69 14.86
N GLY A 5 -4.44 18.53 14.24
CA GLY A 5 -2.99 18.62 14.43
C GLY A 5 -2.41 18.44 13.02
N GLY A 6 -1.64 19.41 12.55
CA GLY A 6 -1.35 19.64 11.14
C GLY A 6 -0.94 18.39 10.35
N ARG A 7 -1.51 18.25 9.15
CA ARG A 7 -0.97 17.33 8.13
C ARG A 7 0.33 17.94 7.61
N ARG A 8 1.40 17.77 8.39
CA ARG A 8 2.77 17.75 7.85
C ARG A 8 2.70 16.87 6.61
N ARG A 9 3.14 17.40 5.46
CA ARG A 9 3.43 16.63 4.25
C ARG A 9 4.56 15.64 4.61
N LYS A 10 4.23 14.61 5.38
CA LYS A 10 5.06 13.43 5.56
C LYS A 10 4.96 12.71 4.23
N VAL A 11 6.12 12.32 3.72
CA VAL A 11 6.18 11.47 2.54
C VAL A 11 5.25 10.28 2.79
N ASP A 12 4.21 10.13 1.95
CA ASP A 12 3.19 9.09 2.12
C ASP A 12 3.77 7.73 1.72
N ASN A 13 4.70 7.22 2.53
CA ASN A 13 5.26 5.87 2.44
C ASN A 13 4.43 4.85 3.21
N SER A 14 3.34 5.29 3.85
CA SER A 14 2.39 4.41 4.54
C SER A 14 1.24 3.96 3.64
N LYS A 15 1.04 4.63 2.50
CA LYS A 15 -0.11 4.43 1.62
C LYS A 15 -0.19 3.00 1.05
N TYR A 16 0.93 2.41 0.64
CA TYR A 16 0.95 1.02 0.17
C TYR A 16 0.66 0.00 1.27
N TYR A 17 1.16 0.25 2.48
CA TYR A 17 0.88 -0.61 3.64
C TYR A 17 -0.59 -0.49 4.06
N GLU A 18 -1.15 0.71 4.05
CA GLU A 18 -2.57 0.96 4.33
C GLU A 18 -3.50 0.38 3.25
N LEU A 19 -3.13 0.48 1.97
CA LEU A 19 -3.83 -0.15 0.85
C LEU A 19 -3.92 -1.67 1.03
N LEU A 20 -2.81 -2.29 1.42
CA LEU A 20 -2.74 -3.72 1.70
C LEU A 20 -3.34 -4.08 3.08
N GLY A 21 -3.61 -3.09 3.95
CA GLY A 21 -4.08 -3.32 5.31
C GLY A 21 -3.06 -4.07 6.18
N VAL A 22 -1.77 -3.85 5.92
CA VAL A 22 -0.65 -4.47 6.61
C VAL A 22 0.16 -3.42 7.36
N ALA A 23 0.90 -3.84 8.39
CA ALA A 23 1.81 -2.95 9.09
C ALA A 23 3.11 -2.78 8.28
N LYS A 24 3.83 -1.68 8.48
CA LYS A 24 5.13 -1.40 7.84
C LYS A 24 6.23 -2.39 8.23
N ASP A 25 6.10 -3.04 9.39
CA ASP A 25 6.95 -4.14 9.84
C ASP A 25 6.55 -5.51 9.27
N SER A 26 5.54 -5.55 8.39
CA SER A 26 5.04 -6.82 7.85
C SER A 26 6.06 -7.48 6.93
N SER A 27 6.26 -8.78 7.13
CA SER A 27 7.11 -9.58 6.26
C SER A 27 6.45 -9.82 4.89
N SER A 28 7.25 -10.11 3.86
CA SER A 28 6.78 -10.42 2.49
C SER A 28 5.70 -11.51 2.46
N SER A 29 5.76 -12.46 3.41
CA SER A 29 4.73 -13.50 3.60
C SER A 29 3.37 -12.94 4.03
N GLN A 30 3.36 -11.95 4.93
CA GLN A 30 2.12 -11.27 5.36
C GLN A 30 1.57 -10.40 4.24
N ILE A 31 2.43 -9.67 3.53
CA ILE A 31 2.09 -8.85 2.37
C ILE A 31 1.41 -9.72 1.29
N LYS A 32 1.99 -10.87 0.92
CA LYS A 32 1.37 -11.84 -0.01
C LYS A 32 0.02 -12.36 0.47
N LYS A 33 -0.14 -12.58 1.78
CA LYS A 33 -1.39 -13.08 2.35
C LYS A 33 -2.49 -12.01 2.29
N ALA A 34 -2.15 -10.77 2.61
CA ALA A 34 -3.06 -9.64 2.54
C ALA A 34 -3.47 -9.31 1.10
N TYR A 35 -2.50 -9.26 0.17
CA TYR A 35 -2.77 -9.08 -1.26
C TYR A 35 -3.77 -10.11 -1.78
N ARG A 36 -3.57 -11.40 -1.49
CA ARG A 36 -4.52 -12.45 -1.92
C ARG A 36 -5.93 -12.23 -1.37
N LYS A 37 -6.07 -11.82 -0.11
CA LYS A 37 -7.37 -11.52 0.51
C LYS A 37 -8.06 -10.34 -0.17
N LEU A 38 -7.31 -9.28 -0.44
CA LEU A 38 -7.79 -8.07 -1.10
C LEU A 38 -8.11 -8.31 -2.57
N ALA A 39 -7.26 -9.03 -3.29
CA ALA A 39 -7.47 -9.42 -4.68
C ALA A 39 -8.76 -10.21 -4.87
N MET A 40 -9.12 -11.09 -3.93
CA MET A 40 -10.39 -11.83 -3.96
C MET A 40 -11.62 -10.99 -3.54
N THR A 41 -11.39 -9.87 -2.87
CA THR A 41 -12.43 -8.94 -2.38
C THR A 41 -12.73 -7.86 -3.40
N HIS A 42 -11.69 -7.27 -3.99
CA HIS A 42 -11.75 -6.24 -5.03
C HIS A 42 -11.61 -6.81 -6.44
N HIS A 43 -11.81 -8.13 -6.62
CA HIS A 43 -11.70 -8.74 -7.93
C HIS A 43 -12.76 -8.18 -8.88
N PRO A 44 -12.40 -7.76 -10.12
CA PRO A 44 -13.37 -7.21 -11.07
C PRO A 44 -14.48 -8.20 -11.43
N ASP A 45 -14.19 -9.50 -11.46
CA ASP A 45 -15.18 -10.57 -11.68
C ASP A 45 -16.30 -10.61 -10.61
N LYS A 46 -16.02 -10.12 -9.40
CA LYS A 46 -17.02 -10.01 -8.32
C LYS A 46 -17.68 -8.63 -8.25
N GLY A 47 -17.44 -7.78 -9.24
CA GLY A 47 -17.91 -6.38 -9.25
C GLY A 47 -17.05 -5.45 -8.40
N GLY A 48 -15.78 -5.79 -8.15
CA GLY A 48 -14.83 -4.92 -7.47
C GLY A 48 -14.22 -3.86 -8.40
N ASP A 49 -13.67 -2.80 -7.80
CA ASP A 49 -13.02 -1.70 -8.51
C ASP A 49 -11.67 -2.10 -9.11
N GLU A 50 -11.54 -2.03 -10.44
CA GLU A 50 -10.27 -2.25 -11.13
C GLU A 50 -9.20 -1.24 -10.69
N GLU A 51 -9.60 0.02 -10.44
CA GLU A 51 -8.68 1.07 -9.97
C GLU A 51 -8.07 0.68 -8.61
N ARG A 52 -8.91 0.25 -7.68
CA ARG A 52 -8.48 -0.24 -6.36
C ARG A 52 -7.57 -1.46 -6.50
N PHE A 53 -7.91 -2.37 -7.40
CA PHE A 53 -7.12 -3.57 -7.67
C PHE A 53 -5.73 -3.22 -8.22
N LYS A 54 -5.65 -2.24 -9.13
CA LYS A 54 -4.38 -1.70 -9.63
C LYS A 54 -3.55 -1.10 -8.50
N GLU A 55 -4.14 -0.27 -7.64
CA GLU A 55 -3.45 0.29 -6.46
C GLU A 55 -2.91 -0.80 -5.53
N ILE A 56 -3.72 -1.82 -5.21
CA ILE A 56 -3.34 -2.97 -4.38
C ILE A 56 -2.19 -3.77 -5.02
N THR A 57 -2.23 -3.94 -6.34
CA THR A 57 -1.19 -4.66 -7.09
C THR A 57 0.11 -3.88 -7.09
N THR A 58 0.08 -2.57 -7.37
CA THR A 58 1.26 -1.70 -7.31
C THR A 58 1.87 -1.68 -5.91
N ALA A 59 1.04 -1.54 -4.87
CA ALA A 59 1.48 -1.61 -3.48
C ALA A 59 2.17 -2.95 -3.18
N PHE A 60 1.56 -4.05 -3.61
CA PHE A 60 2.14 -5.37 -3.46
C PHE A 60 3.48 -5.52 -4.18
N GLU A 61 3.60 -5.07 -5.43
CA GLU A 61 4.84 -5.16 -6.19
C GLU A 61 5.99 -4.37 -5.58
N VAL A 62 5.70 -3.19 -5.00
CA VAL A 62 6.70 -2.37 -4.32
C VAL A 62 7.08 -2.96 -2.97
N LEU A 63 6.12 -3.42 -2.17
CA LEU A 63 6.39 -3.92 -0.82
C LEU A 63 6.91 -5.36 -0.79
N ASN A 64 6.61 -6.17 -1.81
CA ASN A 64 7.10 -7.54 -1.93
C ASN A 64 8.58 -7.60 -2.34
N ASP A 65 9.07 -6.57 -3.03
CA ASP A 65 10.46 -6.45 -3.45
C ASP A 65 11.24 -5.61 -2.44
N ASP A 66 12.29 -6.17 -1.86
CA ASP A 66 13.01 -5.52 -0.74
C ASP A 66 13.73 -4.25 -1.20
N ASP A 67 14.22 -4.22 -2.44
CA ASP A 67 14.90 -3.06 -3.05
C ASP A 67 13.91 -1.93 -3.31
N LYS A 68 12.77 -2.24 -3.96
CA LYS A 68 11.70 -1.26 -4.16
C LYS A 68 11.08 -0.78 -2.85
N ARG A 69 10.92 -1.67 -1.86
CA ARG A 69 10.42 -1.31 -0.53
C ARG A 69 11.37 -0.33 0.14
N GLN A 70 12.68 -0.58 0.08
CA GLN A 70 13.67 0.33 0.65
C GLN A 70 13.63 1.70 -0.01
N ILE A 71 13.56 1.75 -1.35
CA ILE A 71 13.41 3.01 -2.11
C ILE A 71 12.10 3.72 -1.73
N TYR A 72 11.01 2.98 -1.59
CA TYR A 72 9.73 3.56 -1.19
C TYR A 72 9.71 4.02 0.28
N ASP A 73 10.37 3.33 1.20
CA ASP A 73 10.50 3.81 2.57
C ASP A 73 11.37 5.07 2.65
N GLU A 74 12.41 5.17 1.82
CA GLU A 74 13.36 6.30 1.76
C GLU A 74 12.78 7.54 1.05
N TYR A 75 12.10 7.36 -0.09
CA TYR A 75 11.61 8.45 -0.96
C TYR A 75 10.07 8.58 -1.01
N GLY A 76 9.33 7.56 -0.55
CA GLY A 76 7.86 7.44 -0.61
C GLY A 76 7.24 7.55 -2.00
N GLU A 77 5.92 7.72 -2.06
CA GLU A 77 5.18 7.89 -3.33
C GLU A 77 5.48 9.25 -4.01
N GLY A 78 6.37 10.06 -3.42
CA GLY A 78 6.75 11.39 -3.85
C GLY A 78 7.68 11.40 -5.05
N ARG A 79 7.41 10.61 -6.09
CA ARG A 79 7.99 10.85 -7.41
C ARG A 79 7.01 11.76 -8.18
N PRO A 80 7.17 13.10 -8.11
CA PRO A 80 6.44 13.97 -9.02
C PRO A 80 6.97 13.67 -10.43
N SER A 81 6.09 13.16 -11.30
CA SER A 81 6.23 13.32 -12.75
C SER A 81 5.90 14.76 -13.12
#